data_AF-A0A644VUD3-F1
#
_entry.id   AF-A0A644VUD3-F1
#
_cell.length_a   1.000
_cell.length_b   1.000
_cell.length_c   1.000
_cell.angle_alpha   90.00
_cell.angle_beta   90.00
_cell.angle_gamma   90.00
#
_symmetry.space_group_name_H-M   'P 1'
#
loop_
_entity.id
_entity.type
_entity.pdbx_description
1 polymer ?
#
loop_
_entity_poly.entity_id
_entity_poly.type
_entity_poly.pdbx_seq_one_letter_code
_entity_poly.pdbx_strand_id
1 'polypeptide(L)'
;MLITEDINNAKDLANQLSELNSIRQELTKESSEKIIKKIENEKKKEEKVIVVYDDTIHESIAGIVAGRVKEKYNMPCIVLTKGKEMPKGSARSIEVYNIFEELSKCSELIEKFGGHSMAAGLSIKEENIIPLRNKLNDICKLSDEDIIPTVKIDSPLGLNYLNENLINIIESLRPFGKGNSSPLFAIKNANIERLWLLGKEKNFLKLRFKFEANKKILYVDGVSFDKFEVFKEEVISKYGEEEFIRACDSSYVNIKADIIYYPNINEFNGKRNIQLMIKHIRIN
;
A
#
# COMPACT_ATOMS: atom_id res chain seq x y z
N MET A 1 31.20 1.26 3.45
CA MET A 1 30.46 2.37 2.80
C MET A 1 30.32 3.56 3.74
N LEU A 2 29.63 3.44 4.88
CA LEU A 2 29.33 4.60 5.75
C LEU A 2 30.50 5.16 6.56
N ILE A 3 31.63 4.44 6.65
CA ILE A 3 32.80 4.82 7.46
C ILE A 3 34.12 4.87 6.66
N THR A 4 34.06 4.63 5.35
CA THR A 4 35.27 4.63 4.51
C THR A 4 35.50 6.03 3.96
N GLU A 5 36.75 6.50 4.00
CA GLU A 5 37.15 7.80 3.45
C GLU A 5 37.61 7.70 1.98
N ASP A 6 37.83 6.48 1.48
CA ASP A 6 38.18 6.24 0.08
C ASP A 6 36.92 6.17 -0.80
N ILE A 7 36.82 7.11 -1.74
CA ILE A 7 35.70 7.23 -2.67
C ILE A 7 35.56 6.02 -3.61
N ASN A 8 36.69 5.39 -3.99
CA ASN A 8 36.65 4.21 -4.87
C ASN A 8 36.08 3.01 -4.11
N ASN A 9 36.59 2.76 -2.90
CA ASN A 9 36.04 1.74 -2.01
C ASN A 9 34.56 1.99 -1.66
N ALA A 10 34.17 3.25 -1.42
CA ALA A 10 32.78 3.62 -1.19
C ALA A 10 31.88 3.25 -2.38
N LYS A 11 32.36 3.52 -3.60
CA LYS A 11 31.64 3.22 -4.85
C LYS A 11 31.50 1.71 -5.07
N ASP A 12 32.55 0.93 -4.84
CA ASP A 12 32.51 -0.52 -4.98
C ASP A 12 31.53 -1.15 -3.98
N LEU A 13 31.56 -0.71 -2.72
CA LEU A 13 30.62 -1.15 -1.69
C LEU A 13 29.17 -0.73 -2.01
N ALA A 14 28.97 0.45 -2.60
CA ALA A 14 27.64 0.89 -3.03
C ALA A 14 27.08 0.03 -4.17
N ASN A 15 27.92 -0.36 -5.14
CA ASN A 15 27.54 -1.27 -6.22
C ASN A 15 27.15 -2.65 -5.68
N GLN A 16 27.96 -3.21 -4.77
CA GLN A 16 27.65 -4.48 -4.11
C GLN A 16 26.34 -4.41 -3.31
N LEU A 17 26.12 -3.32 -2.56
CA LEU A 17 24.85 -3.11 -1.84
C LEU A 17 23.66 -3.02 -2.81
N SER A 18 23.83 -2.36 -3.95
CA SER A 18 22.80 -2.24 -4.98
C SER A 18 22.44 -3.62 -5.55
N GLU A 19 23.44 -4.45 -5.85
CA GLU A 19 23.23 -5.82 -6.33
C GLU A 19 22.50 -6.68 -5.28
N LEU A 20 22.97 -6.67 -4.03
CA LEU A 20 22.30 -7.38 -2.92
C LEU A 20 20.86 -6.90 -2.70
N ASN A 21 20.61 -5.60 -2.88
CA ASN A 21 19.27 -5.04 -2.76
C ASN A 21 18.36 -5.50 -3.90
N SER A 22 18.87 -5.63 -5.13
CA SER A 22 18.12 -6.22 -6.26
C SER A 22 17.76 -7.68 -6.00
N ILE A 23 18.73 -8.49 -5.57
CA ILE A 23 18.50 -9.91 -5.21
C ILE A 23 17.45 -10.01 -4.10
N ARG A 24 17.55 -9.18 -3.04
CA ARG A 24 16.55 -9.15 -1.97
C ARG A 24 15.16 -8.80 -2.49
N GLN A 25 15.04 -7.84 -3.40
CA GLN A 25 13.74 -7.44 -3.96
C GLN A 25 13.08 -8.57 -4.76
N GLU A 26 13.85 -9.28 -5.57
CA GLU A 26 13.40 -10.44 -6.36
C GLU A 26 12.91 -11.56 -5.43
N LEU A 27 13.76 -12.00 -4.49
CA LEU A 27 13.38 -13.01 -3.48
C LEU A 27 12.14 -12.61 -2.69
N THR A 28 12.01 -11.33 -2.33
CA THR A 28 10.84 -10.82 -1.61
C THR A 28 9.58 -10.92 -2.49
N LYS A 29 9.67 -10.60 -3.78
CA LYS A 29 8.54 -10.69 -4.72
C LYS A 29 8.05 -12.14 -4.80
N GLU A 30 8.94 -13.07 -5.14
CA GLU A 30 8.60 -14.49 -5.27
C GLU A 30 8.03 -15.07 -3.97
N SER A 31 8.67 -14.77 -2.83
CA SER A 31 8.22 -15.25 -1.52
C SER A 31 6.87 -14.66 -1.12
N SER A 32 6.59 -13.41 -1.48
CA SER A 32 5.29 -12.77 -1.22
C SER A 32 4.18 -13.45 -2.03
N GLU A 33 4.41 -13.70 -3.31
CA GLU A 33 3.45 -14.40 -4.18
C GLU A 33 3.18 -15.82 -3.68
N LYS A 34 4.23 -16.54 -3.26
CA LYS A 34 4.11 -17.88 -2.67
C LYS A 34 3.26 -17.89 -1.40
N ILE A 35 3.56 -16.98 -0.46
CA ILE A 35 2.81 -16.88 0.80
C ILE A 35 1.36 -16.48 0.55
N ILE A 36 1.12 -15.55 -0.37
CA ILE A 36 -0.23 -15.14 -0.75
C ILE A 36 -1.04 -16.34 -1.25
N LYS A 37 -0.48 -17.15 -2.16
CA LYS A 37 -1.15 -18.38 -2.65
C LYS A 37 -1.44 -19.36 -1.51
N LYS A 38 -0.49 -19.52 -0.58
CA LYS A 38 -0.66 -20.39 0.59
C LYS A 38 -1.80 -19.90 1.49
N ILE A 39 -1.88 -18.59 1.74
CA ILE A 39 -2.98 -17.97 2.49
C ILE A 39 -4.32 -18.19 1.78
N GLU A 40 -4.39 -17.96 0.48
CA GLU A 40 -5.62 -18.13 -0.31
C GLU A 40 -6.14 -19.58 -0.26
N ASN A 41 -5.26 -20.57 -0.10
CA ASN A 41 -5.63 -21.99 0.00
C ASN A 41 -5.91 -22.48 1.43
N GLU A 42 -5.19 -21.98 2.43
CA GLU A 42 -5.19 -22.54 3.79
C GLU A 42 -5.89 -21.66 4.84
N LYS A 43 -6.10 -20.38 4.56
CA LYS A 43 -6.71 -19.44 5.51
C LYS A 43 -8.21 -19.65 5.56
N LYS A 44 -8.75 -19.83 6.77
CA LYS A 44 -10.20 -19.87 6.95
C LYS A 44 -10.77 -18.45 6.95
N LYS A 45 -12.04 -18.32 6.58
CA LYS A 45 -12.68 -17.00 6.42
C LYS A 45 -12.74 -16.23 7.73
N GLU A 46 -12.99 -16.94 8.83
CA GLU A 46 -13.10 -16.43 10.19
C GLU A 46 -11.75 -16.01 10.81
N GLU A 47 -10.63 -16.49 10.28
CA GLU A 47 -9.32 -16.12 10.81
C GLU A 47 -9.04 -14.65 10.53
N LYS A 48 -8.63 -13.94 11.58
CA LYS A 48 -8.30 -12.52 11.55
C LYS A 48 -6.83 -12.22 11.81
N VAL A 49 -6.06 -13.24 12.18
CA VAL A 49 -4.60 -13.20 12.34
C VAL A 49 -3.98 -14.22 11.40
N ILE A 50 -3.15 -13.72 10.48
CA ILE A 50 -2.47 -14.56 9.49
C ILE A 50 -1.21 -15.13 10.14
N VAL A 51 -1.11 -16.45 10.24
CA VAL A 51 0.11 -17.15 10.66
C VAL A 51 0.46 -18.18 9.61
N VAL A 52 1.60 -18.00 8.96
CA VAL A 52 2.03 -18.85 7.85
C VAL A 52 3.46 -19.29 8.05
N TYR A 53 3.71 -20.58 7.90
CA TYR A 53 5.05 -21.17 7.91
C TYR A 53 5.46 -21.59 6.51
N ASP A 54 6.66 -21.21 6.07
CA ASP A 54 7.25 -21.72 4.84
C ASP A 54 8.75 -21.91 5.03
N ASP A 55 9.21 -23.15 4.88
CA ASP A 55 10.60 -23.55 5.16
C ASP A 55 11.58 -23.16 4.05
N THR A 56 11.07 -22.75 2.88
CA THR A 56 11.88 -22.29 1.74
C THR A 56 12.19 -20.79 1.79
N ILE A 57 11.47 -20.03 2.62
CA ILE A 57 11.66 -18.59 2.72
C ILE A 57 12.85 -18.29 3.62
N HIS A 58 13.74 -17.44 3.12
CA HIS A 58 14.91 -17.01 3.89
C HIS A 58 14.51 -16.08 5.04
N GLU A 59 15.08 -16.28 6.23
CA GLU A 59 14.73 -15.52 7.44
C GLU A 59 14.89 -14.00 7.27
N SER A 60 15.85 -13.56 6.47
CA SER A 60 16.17 -12.14 6.25
C SER A 60 15.08 -11.35 5.54
N ILE A 61 14.16 -12.01 4.82
CA ILE A 61 13.07 -11.35 4.09
C ILE A 61 11.70 -11.55 4.75
N ALA A 62 11.60 -12.43 5.76
CA ALA A 62 10.33 -12.77 6.42
C ALA A 62 9.57 -11.53 6.90
N GLY A 63 10.26 -10.55 7.48
CA GLY A 63 9.65 -9.30 7.94
C GLY A 63 9.15 -8.38 6.83
N ILE A 64 9.75 -8.43 5.64
CA ILE A 64 9.30 -7.66 4.46
C ILE A 64 8.08 -8.35 3.85
N VAL A 65 8.12 -9.68 3.74
CA VAL A 65 6.99 -10.49 3.26
C VAL A 65 5.78 -10.33 4.18
N ALA A 66 5.95 -10.43 5.50
CA ALA A 66 4.88 -10.17 6.48
C ALA A 66 4.29 -8.76 6.33
N GLY A 67 5.12 -7.76 6.02
CA GLY A 67 4.67 -6.39 5.77
C GLY A 67 3.77 -6.28 4.54
N ARG A 68 4.17 -6.90 3.43
CA ARG A 68 3.38 -6.94 2.18
C ARG A 68 2.07 -7.69 2.35
N VAL A 69 2.08 -8.81 3.08
CA VAL A 69 0.86 -9.57 3.39
C VAL A 69 -0.07 -8.74 4.26
N LYS A 70 0.46 -8.08 5.31
CA LYS A 70 -0.30 -7.12 6.13
C LYS A 70 -0.89 -5.99 5.29
N GLU A 71 -0.16 -5.46 4.31
CA GLU A 71 -0.68 -4.41 3.42
C GLU A 71 -1.77 -4.91 2.47
N LYS A 72 -1.63 -6.13 1.92
CA LYS A 72 -2.63 -6.71 1.00
C LYS A 72 -3.95 -7.01 1.72
N TYR A 73 -3.89 -7.58 2.92
CA TYR A 73 -5.07 -8.04 3.64
C TYR A 73 -5.55 -7.07 4.73
N ASN A 74 -4.74 -6.08 5.12
CA ASN A 74 -4.97 -5.22 6.29
C ASN A 74 -5.27 -6.03 7.57
N MET A 75 -4.43 -7.03 7.82
CA MET A 75 -4.54 -7.96 8.95
C MET A 75 -3.18 -8.17 9.61
N PRO A 76 -3.12 -8.41 10.93
CA PRO A 76 -1.89 -8.86 11.57
C PRO A 76 -1.36 -10.13 10.90
N CYS A 77 -0.06 -10.15 10.62
CA CYS A 77 0.58 -11.23 9.89
C CYS A 77 1.89 -11.66 10.55
N ILE A 78 2.06 -12.96 10.72
CA ILE A 78 3.27 -13.63 11.17
C ILE A 78 3.74 -14.58 10.07
N VAL A 79 4.92 -14.32 9.53
CA VAL A 79 5.59 -15.22 8.59
C VAL A 79 6.71 -15.95 9.34
N LEU A 80 6.57 -17.26 9.44
CA LEU A 80 7.50 -18.20 10.03
C LEU A 80 8.35 -18.85 8.94
N THR A 81 9.63 -18.98 9.20
CA THR A 81 10.64 -19.61 8.32
C THR A 81 11.35 -20.70 9.10
N LYS A 82 12.04 -21.61 8.40
CA LYS A 82 12.75 -22.74 9.02
C LYS A 82 13.74 -22.35 10.12
N GLY A 83 14.43 -21.22 9.95
CA GLY A 83 15.53 -20.82 10.83
C GLY A 83 16.72 -21.79 10.80
N LYS A 84 17.74 -21.54 11.64
CA LYS A 84 18.93 -22.41 11.74
C LYS A 84 18.75 -23.56 12.73
N GLU A 85 18.21 -23.26 13.90
CA GLU A 85 18.01 -24.21 15.00
C GLU A 85 16.54 -24.59 15.17
N MET A 86 15.66 -23.61 15.00
CA MET A 86 14.20 -23.76 15.08
C MET A 86 13.53 -22.68 14.25
N PRO A 87 12.23 -22.86 13.93
CA PRO A 87 11.47 -21.86 13.20
C PRO A 87 11.56 -20.45 13.81
N LYS A 88 11.78 -19.47 12.94
CA LYS A 88 11.80 -18.05 13.30
C LYS A 88 10.69 -17.30 12.59
N GLY A 89 9.98 -16.47 13.35
CA GLY A 89 8.85 -15.68 12.89
C GLY A 89 9.16 -14.20 12.86
N SER A 90 8.64 -13.52 11.84
CA SER A 90 8.56 -12.07 11.78
C SER A 90 7.10 -11.66 11.70
N ALA A 91 6.67 -10.84 12.65
CA ALA A 91 5.32 -10.35 12.77
C ALA A 91 5.20 -8.87 12.37
N ARG A 92 4.07 -8.51 11.76
CA ARG A 92 3.65 -7.15 11.41
C ARG A 92 2.18 -6.98 11.75
N SER A 93 1.84 -5.84 12.32
CA SER A 93 0.48 -5.57 12.80
C SER A 93 -0.21 -4.40 12.09
N ILE A 94 -1.47 -4.18 12.47
CA ILE A 94 -2.31 -3.02 12.15
C ILE A 94 -2.53 -2.17 13.41
N GLU A 95 -2.93 -0.90 13.27
CA GLU A 95 -3.03 0.05 14.41
C GLU A 95 -3.90 -0.47 15.57
N VAL A 96 -4.98 -1.19 15.26
CA VAL A 96 -5.97 -1.70 16.22
C VAL A 96 -5.59 -3.05 16.85
N TYR A 97 -4.41 -3.60 16.54
CA TYR A 97 -3.96 -4.88 17.08
C TYR A 97 -2.53 -4.78 17.62
N ASN A 98 -2.33 -4.97 18.92
CA ASN A 98 -1.00 -4.96 19.53
C ASN A 98 -0.37 -6.35 19.46
N ILE A 99 0.45 -6.61 18.43
CA ILE A 99 1.00 -7.96 18.22
C ILE A 99 1.88 -8.43 19.37
N PHE A 100 2.55 -7.52 20.07
CA PHE A 100 3.42 -7.88 21.20
C PHE A 100 2.60 -8.36 22.41
N GLU A 101 1.52 -7.65 22.74
CA GLU A 101 0.61 -8.06 23.83
C GLU A 101 -0.08 -9.39 23.51
N GLU A 102 -0.51 -9.59 22.27
CA GLU A 102 -1.19 -10.83 21.87
C GLU A 102 -0.24 -12.03 21.84
N LEU A 103 1.02 -11.84 21.42
CA LEU A 103 2.06 -12.87 21.56
C LEU A 103 2.39 -13.16 23.02
N SER A 104 2.35 -12.15 23.89
CA SER A 104 2.60 -12.33 25.33
C SER A 104 1.56 -13.24 25.99
N LYS A 105 0.31 -13.22 25.52
CA LYS A 105 -0.76 -14.13 25.99
C LYS A 105 -0.56 -15.58 25.52
N CYS A 106 0.34 -15.81 24.57
CA CYS A 106 0.67 -17.10 23.98
C CYS A 106 2.11 -17.54 24.33
N SER A 107 2.72 -16.95 25.36
CA SER A 107 4.13 -17.17 25.71
C SER A 107 4.47 -18.63 25.97
N GLU A 108 3.52 -19.44 26.41
CA GLU A 108 3.73 -20.87 26.65
C GLU A 108 3.96 -21.69 25.38
N LEU A 109 3.60 -21.16 24.21
CA LEU A 109 3.82 -21.80 22.91
C LEU A 109 5.13 -21.35 22.24
N ILE A 110 5.79 -20.32 22.79
CA ILE A 110 6.85 -19.57 22.12
C ILE A 110 8.14 -19.67 22.95
N GLU A 111 9.25 -20.04 22.31
CA GLU A 111 10.55 -20.17 22.99
C GLU A 111 11.16 -18.81 23.33
N LYS A 112 11.06 -17.86 22.40
CA LYS A 112 11.52 -16.49 22.58
C LYS A 112 10.72 -15.55 21.72
N PHE A 113 10.34 -14.39 22.23
CA PHE A 113 9.80 -13.31 21.42
C PHE A 113 10.21 -11.94 21.95
N GLY A 114 10.10 -10.93 21.10
CA GLY A 114 10.36 -9.54 21.46
C GLY A 114 9.91 -8.59 20.36
N GLY A 115 9.72 -7.32 20.70
CA GLY A 115 9.32 -6.29 19.74
C GLY A 115 8.43 -5.22 20.36
N HIS A 116 7.56 -4.66 19.53
CA HIS A 116 6.63 -3.57 19.86
C HIS A 116 5.25 -3.83 19.26
N SER A 117 4.31 -2.93 19.51
CA SER A 117 2.90 -3.08 19.08
C SER A 117 2.70 -3.40 17.59
N MET A 118 3.56 -2.87 16.71
CA MET A 118 3.43 -3.03 15.26
C MET A 118 4.32 -4.11 14.64
N ALA A 119 5.27 -4.65 15.40
CA ALA A 119 6.25 -5.60 14.88
C ALA A 119 6.88 -6.41 16.01
N ALA A 120 6.98 -7.73 15.81
CA ALA A 120 7.66 -8.62 16.73
C ALA A 120 8.49 -9.66 15.97
N GLY A 121 9.52 -10.18 16.62
CA GLY A 121 10.24 -11.38 16.21
C GLY A 121 10.00 -12.49 17.23
N LEU A 122 9.93 -13.73 16.76
CA LEU A 122 9.76 -14.90 17.63
C LEU A 122 10.56 -16.11 17.14
N SER A 123 10.86 -17.03 18.05
CA SER A 123 11.31 -18.39 17.76
C SER A 123 10.36 -19.38 18.42
N ILE A 124 10.02 -20.45 17.70
CA ILE A 124 8.97 -21.38 18.08
C ILE A 124 9.32 -22.77 17.57
N LYS A 125 8.90 -23.82 18.29
CA LYS A 125 9.00 -25.20 17.80
C LYS A 125 7.97 -25.46 16.71
N GLU A 126 8.31 -26.29 15.74
CA GLU A 126 7.45 -26.51 14.56
C GLU A 126 6.08 -27.07 14.94
N GLU A 127 6.03 -27.96 15.95
CA GLU A 127 4.79 -28.52 16.48
C GLU A 127 3.84 -27.47 17.09
N ASN A 128 4.36 -26.33 17.54
CA ASN A 128 3.59 -25.26 18.18
C ASN A 128 3.04 -24.22 17.20
N ILE A 129 3.38 -24.31 15.90
CA ILE A 129 2.94 -23.33 14.89
C ILE A 129 1.42 -23.33 14.73
N ILE A 130 0.80 -24.51 14.58
CA ILE A 130 -0.65 -24.64 14.45
C ILE A 130 -1.36 -24.24 15.76
N PRO A 131 -0.93 -24.71 16.96
CA PRO A 131 -1.43 -24.21 18.22
C PRO A 131 -1.39 -22.68 18.37
N LEU A 132 -0.28 -22.04 17.97
CA LEU A 132 -0.14 -20.59 18.03
C LEU A 132 -1.15 -19.89 17.11
N ARG A 133 -1.29 -20.38 15.86
CA ARG A 133 -2.25 -19.84 14.90
C ARG A 133 -3.68 -19.90 15.44
N ASN A 134 -4.08 -21.05 15.99
CA ASN A 134 -5.41 -21.23 16.55
C ASN A 134 -5.62 -20.30 17.74
N LYS A 135 -4.70 -20.32 18.72
CA LYS A 135 -4.83 -19.50 19.93
C LYS A 135 -4.90 -18.01 19.63
N LEU A 136 -4.07 -17.49 18.71
CA LEU A 136 -4.11 -16.09 18.30
C LEU A 136 -5.45 -15.71 17.65
N ASN A 137 -6.04 -16.60 16.84
CA ASN A 137 -7.34 -16.34 16.24
C ASN A 137 -8.49 -16.46 17.24
N ASP A 138 -8.42 -17.40 18.18
CA ASP A 138 -9.44 -17.60 19.23
C ASP A 138 -9.52 -16.40 20.18
N ILE A 139 -8.38 -15.79 20.52
CA ILE A 139 -8.34 -14.59 21.38
C ILE A 139 -8.47 -13.28 20.59
N CYS A 140 -8.50 -13.35 19.25
CA CYS A 140 -8.55 -12.18 18.40
C CYS A 140 -9.88 -11.45 18.58
N LYS A 141 -9.81 -10.15 18.86
CA LYS A 141 -10.98 -9.29 19.05
C LYS A 141 -11.29 -8.39 17.85
N LEU A 142 -10.57 -8.56 16.74
CA LEU A 142 -10.79 -7.75 15.54
C LEU A 142 -12.18 -8.03 14.98
N SER A 143 -12.91 -6.97 14.65
CA SER A 143 -14.15 -7.07 13.89
C SER A 143 -13.86 -7.21 12.38
N ASP A 144 -14.89 -7.38 11.57
CA ASP A 144 -14.72 -7.38 10.12
C ASP A 144 -14.41 -5.97 9.61
N GLU A 145 -14.87 -4.93 10.31
CA GLU A 145 -14.56 -3.53 10.01
C GLU A 145 -13.10 -3.18 10.29
N ASP A 146 -12.50 -3.74 11.34
CA ASP A 146 -11.10 -3.47 11.71
C ASP A 146 -10.09 -3.90 10.63
N ILE A 147 -10.44 -4.93 9.86
CA ILE A 147 -9.61 -5.44 8.77
C ILE A 147 -9.88 -4.76 7.44
N ILE A 148 -10.84 -3.82 7.37
CA ILE A 148 -11.05 -3.00 6.17
C ILE A 148 -10.01 -1.86 6.15
N PRO A 149 -9.23 -1.71 5.07
CA PRO A 149 -8.30 -0.60 4.94
C PRO A 149 -9.04 0.75 5.08
N THR A 150 -8.61 1.56 6.05
CA THR A 150 -9.15 2.89 6.27
C THR A 150 -8.22 3.95 5.66
N VAL A 151 -8.82 5.01 5.12
CA VAL A 151 -8.09 6.16 4.59
C VAL A 151 -8.50 7.37 5.42
N LYS A 152 -7.53 7.97 6.13
CA LYS A 152 -7.74 9.22 6.86
C LYS A 152 -7.72 10.37 5.85
N ILE A 153 -8.82 11.13 5.79
CA ILE A 153 -8.96 12.32 4.96
C ILE A 153 -8.85 13.52 5.90
N ASP A 154 -7.92 14.44 5.62
CA ASP A 154 -7.67 15.60 6.47
C ASP A 154 -8.75 16.69 6.28
N SER A 155 -9.18 16.92 5.03
CA SER A 155 -10.25 17.88 4.74
C SER A 155 -10.92 17.61 3.40
N PRO A 156 -12.23 17.85 3.24
CA PRO A 156 -12.80 18.08 1.92
C PRO A 156 -12.17 19.34 1.32
N LEU A 157 -11.78 19.30 0.04
CA LEU A 157 -11.21 20.45 -0.65
C LEU A 157 -11.68 20.44 -2.10
N GLY A 158 -12.49 21.41 -2.50
CA GLY A 158 -12.96 21.52 -3.89
C GLY A 158 -11.87 21.96 -4.86
N LEU A 159 -11.97 21.54 -6.13
CA LEU A 159 -11.01 21.91 -7.19
C LEU A 159 -10.91 23.42 -7.41
N ASN A 160 -11.99 24.17 -7.13
CA ASN A 160 -12.06 25.62 -7.24
C ASN A 160 -11.18 26.37 -6.23
N TYR A 161 -10.73 25.71 -5.16
CA TYR A 161 -9.81 26.29 -4.17
C TYR A 161 -8.34 26.01 -4.49
N LEU A 162 -8.05 25.12 -5.43
CA LEU A 162 -6.69 24.74 -5.78
C LEU A 162 -5.99 25.87 -6.53
N ASN A 163 -4.86 26.31 -5.98
CA ASN A 163 -3.95 27.26 -6.59
C ASN A 163 -2.52 26.98 -6.10
N GLU A 164 -1.51 27.52 -6.77
CA GLU A 164 -0.11 27.29 -6.41
C GLU A 164 0.24 27.73 -4.98
N ASN A 165 -0.35 28.82 -4.49
CA ASN A 165 -0.07 29.31 -3.13
C ASN A 165 -0.52 28.31 -2.07
N LEU A 166 -1.72 27.74 -2.21
CA LEU A 166 -2.21 26.69 -1.32
C LEU A 166 -1.29 25.46 -1.34
N ILE A 167 -0.84 25.05 -2.53
CA ILE A 167 0.07 23.91 -2.66
C ILE A 167 1.41 24.22 -1.99
N ASN A 168 1.97 25.41 -2.19
CA ASN A 168 3.22 25.81 -1.52
C ASN A 168 3.09 25.82 0.01
N ILE A 169 1.94 26.23 0.56
CA ILE A 169 1.66 26.14 2.00
C ILE A 169 1.64 24.69 2.45
N ILE A 170 0.96 23.79 1.72
CA ILE A 170 0.95 22.35 2.02
C ILE A 170 2.37 21.78 2.00
N GLU A 171 3.15 22.11 0.95
CA GLU A 171 4.52 21.64 0.78
C GLU A 171 5.47 22.18 1.88
N SER A 172 5.15 23.32 2.50
CA SER A 172 5.92 23.87 3.63
C SER A 172 5.82 23.02 4.92
N LEU A 173 4.86 22.09 4.99
CA LEU A 173 4.70 21.16 6.11
C LEU A 173 5.67 19.97 6.05
N ARG A 174 6.49 19.88 5.00
CA ARG A 174 7.52 18.85 4.88
C ARG A 174 8.58 18.95 5.99
N PRO A 175 9.27 17.84 6.31
CA PRO A 175 9.22 16.53 5.65
C PRO A 175 8.00 15.70 6.05
N PHE A 176 7.36 15.08 5.06
CA PHE A 176 6.33 14.08 5.31
C PHE A 176 6.95 12.72 5.62
N GLY A 177 6.29 11.95 6.48
CA GLY A 177 6.75 10.64 6.90
C GLY A 177 5.93 10.08 8.05
N LYS A 178 6.51 9.12 8.78
CA LYS A 178 5.87 8.56 9.98
C LYS A 178 5.69 9.65 11.04
N GLY A 179 4.46 9.90 11.46
CA GLY A 179 4.10 10.97 12.41
C GLY A 179 3.77 12.32 11.77
N ASN A 180 3.99 12.48 10.47
CA ASN A 180 3.59 13.66 9.68
C ASN A 180 3.21 13.20 8.26
N SER A 181 2.08 12.49 8.14
CA SER A 181 1.61 12.01 6.83
C SER A 181 1.28 13.17 5.89
N SER A 182 1.53 13.00 4.59
CA SER A 182 1.08 13.98 3.61
C SER A 182 -0.45 14.15 3.67
N PRO A 183 -0.97 15.38 3.70
CA PRO A 183 -2.40 15.59 3.85
C PRO A 183 -3.17 15.06 2.64
N LEU A 184 -4.24 14.32 2.88
CA LEU A 184 -5.13 13.80 1.86
C LEU A 184 -6.43 14.59 1.85
N PHE A 185 -6.83 15.01 0.65
CA PHE A 185 -8.07 15.73 0.44
C PHE A 185 -9.08 14.89 -0.31
N ALA A 186 -10.36 15.18 -0.14
CA ALA A 186 -11.42 14.45 -0.83
C ALA A 186 -12.43 15.35 -1.52
N ILE A 187 -12.97 14.86 -2.63
CA ILE A 187 -14.05 15.49 -3.39
C ILE A 187 -15.05 14.40 -3.75
N LYS A 188 -16.35 14.73 -3.58
CA LYS A 188 -17.43 13.90 -4.09
C LYS A 188 -17.90 14.38 -5.45
N ASN A 189 -18.39 13.46 -6.28
CA ASN A 189 -19.01 13.76 -7.56
C ASN A 189 -18.14 14.61 -8.51
N ALA A 190 -16.82 14.42 -8.48
CA ALA A 190 -15.90 15.05 -9.41
C ALA A 190 -16.21 14.58 -10.85
N ASN A 191 -16.37 15.52 -11.78
CA ASN A 191 -16.69 15.20 -13.17
C ASN A 191 -15.43 14.89 -13.96
N ILE A 192 -15.27 13.64 -14.38
CA ILE A 192 -14.20 13.16 -15.23
C ILE A 192 -14.65 13.31 -16.68
N GLU A 193 -14.13 14.31 -17.39
CA GLU A 193 -14.46 14.52 -18.81
C GLU A 193 -13.66 13.56 -19.69
N ARG A 194 -12.36 13.38 -19.39
CA ARG A 194 -11.43 12.62 -20.24
C ARG A 194 -10.58 11.64 -19.46
N LEU A 195 -10.15 10.59 -20.14
CA LEU A 195 -9.16 9.63 -19.64
C LEU A 195 -8.08 9.35 -20.67
N TRP A 196 -6.87 9.05 -20.20
CA TRP A 196 -5.76 8.54 -20.98
C TRP A 196 -5.07 7.45 -20.18
N LEU A 197 -4.63 6.42 -20.90
CA LEU A 197 -3.76 5.38 -20.36
C LEU A 197 -2.32 5.66 -20.81
N LEU A 198 -1.44 5.80 -19.83
CA LEU A 198 -0.03 6.15 -20.02
C LEU A 198 0.88 4.95 -19.69
N GLY A 199 2.13 5.02 -20.15
CA GLY A 199 3.12 3.96 -19.96
C GLY A 199 3.09 2.89 -21.06
N LYS A 200 4.17 2.10 -21.16
CA LYS A 200 4.32 1.06 -22.19
C LYS A 200 3.22 -0.01 -22.10
N GLU A 201 2.85 -0.38 -20.88
CA GLU A 201 1.80 -1.36 -20.58
C GLU A 201 0.41 -0.72 -20.42
N LYS A 202 0.27 0.61 -20.59
CA LYS A 202 -1.00 1.34 -20.40
C LYS A 202 -1.61 1.21 -18.99
N ASN A 203 -0.80 0.97 -17.98
CA ASN A 203 -1.24 0.78 -16.59
C ASN A 203 -1.35 2.07 -15.76
N PHE A 204 -0.95 3.23 -16.31
CA PHE A 204 -1.03 4.50 -15.60
C PHE A 204 -2.24 5.30 -16.05
N LEU A 205 -3.08 5.68 -15.11
CA LEU A 205 -4.32 6.40 -15.38
C LEU A 205 -4.08 7.90 -15.29
N LYS A 206 -4.39 8.63 -16.36
CA LYS A 206 -4.51 10.09 -16.36
C LYS A 206 -5.95 10.49 -16.64
N LEU A 207 -6.53 11.30 -15.79
CA LEU A 207 -7.90 11.80 -15.89
C LEU A 207 -7.90 13.32 -16.04
N ARG A 208 -8.88 13.86 -16.77
CA ARG A 208 -9.17 15.30 -16.79
C ARG A 208 -10.47 15.57 -16.08
N PHE A 209 -10.39 16.32 -15.00
CA PHE A 209 -11.55 16.76 -14.24
C PHE A 209 -12.04 18.10 -14.76
N LYS A 210 -13.33 18.18 -15.04
CA LYS A 210 -14.04 19.40 -15.41
C LYS A 210 -14.75 19.96 -14.19
N PHE A 211 -14.57 21.25 -13.92
CA PHE A 211 -15.26 21.94 -12.84
C PHE A 211 -15.60 23.37 -13.22
N GLU A 212 -16.54 23.97 -12.51
CA GLU A 212 -16.91 25.37 -12.70
C GLU A 212 -16.35 26.21 -11.55
N ALA A 213 -15.70 27.32 -11.88
CA ALA A 213 -15.33 28.35 -10.92
C ALA A 213 -15.59 29.72 -11.54
N ASN A 214 -16.24 30.62 -10.80
CA ASN A 214 -16.55 31.97 -11.25
C ASN A 214 -17.24 32.01 -12.65
N LYS A 215 -18.21 31.11 -12.87
CA LYS A 215 -18.94 30.94 -14.15
C LYS A 215 -18.08 30.54 -15.35
N LYS A 216 -16.86 30.06 -15.11
CA LYS A 216 -15.95 29.54 -16.15
C LYS A 216 -15.74 28.06 -15.95
N ILE A 217 -15.77 27.32 -17.05
CA ILE A 217 -15.36 25.92 -17.07
C ILE A 217 -13.84 25.88 -17.00
N LEU A 218 -13.32 25.18 -16.01
CA LEU A 218 -11.90 24.94 -15.78
C LEU A 218 -11.62 23.44 -15.80
N TYR A 219 -10.34 23.12 -15.98
CA TYR A 219 -9.84 21.76 -16.06
C TYR A 219 -8.63 21.58 -15.17
N VAL A 220 -8.53 20.41 -14.57
CA VAL A 220 -7.32 19.97 -13.86
C VAL A 220 -7.06 18.51 -14.20
N ASP A 221 -5.80 18.18 -14.42
CA ASP A 221 -5.40 16.80 -14.69
C ASP A 221 -5.13 16.09 -13.36
N GLY A 222 -5.56 14.83 -13.24
CA GLY A 222 -5.19 13.94 -12.15
C GLY A 222 -4.50 12.68 -12.69
N VAL A 223 -3.58 12.13 -11.91
CA VAL A 223 -2.80 10.95 -12.26
C VAL A 223 -2.84 9.92 -11.14
N SER A 224 -2.89 8.65 -11.52
CA SER A 224 -2.70 7.51 -10.64
C SER A 224 -1.81 6.46 -11.31
N PHE A 225 -0.94 5.82 -10.53
CA PHE A 225 -0.01 4.81 -11.00
C PHE A 225 -0.45 3.38 -10.67
N ASP A 226 -1.45 3.22 -9.80
CA ASP A 226 -1.82 1.95 -9.18
C ASP A 226 -3.34 1.72 -9.07
N LYS A 227 -4.17 2.63 -9.63
CA LYS A 227 -5.64 2.51 -9.61
C LYS A 227 -6.28 2.15 -10.94
N PHE A 228 -5.49 1.80 -11.96
CA PHE A 228 -6.04 1.49 -13.29
C PHE A 228 -7.02 0.30 -13.26
N GLU A 229 -6.63 -0.84 -12.69
CA GLU A 229 -7.49 -2.02 -12.65
C GLU A 229 -8.78 -1.77 -11.88
N VAL A 230 -8.69 -1.16 -10.69
CA VAL A 230 -9.88 -0.80 -9.89
C VAL A 230 -10.80 0.15 -10.66
N PHE A 231 -10.24 1.17 -11.30
CA PHE A 231 -11.02 2.09 -12.13
C PHE A 231 -11.70 1.38 -13.29
N LYS A 232 -10.97 0.51 -14.00
CA LYS A 232 -11.50 -0.28 -15.11
C LYS A 232 -12.65 -1.18 -14.65
N GLU A 233 -12.45 -1.95 -13.58
CA GLU A 233 -13.48 -2.83 -13.01
C GLU A 233 -14.75 -2.06 -12.63
N GLU A 234 -14.61 -0.91 -11.95
CA GLU A 234 -15.77 -0.11 -11.56
C GLU A 234 -16.50 0.53 -12.75
N VAL A 235 -15.77 1.02 -13.76
CA VAL A 235 -16.37 1.58 -14.97
C VAL A 235 -17.09 0.49 -15.76
N ILE A 236 -16.46 -0.67 -15.98
CA ILE A 236 -17.09 -1.81 -16.68
C ILE A 236 -18.32 -2.29 -15.91
N SER A 237 -18.23 -2.42 -14.59
CA SER A 237 -19.35 -2.86 -13.78
C SER A 237 -20.56 -1.92 -13.83
N LYS A 238 -20.35 -0.61 -14.02
CA LYS A 238 -21.44 0.39 -14.02
C LYS A 238 -21.95 0.76 -15.41
N TYR A 239 -21.05 0.83 -16.38
CA TYR A 239 -21.32 1.37 -17.71
C TYR A 239 -21.12 0.34 -18.84
N GLY A 240 -20.58 -0.83 -18.53
CA GLY A 240 -20.32 -1.90 -19.49
C GLY A 240 -18.93 -1.82 -20.13
N GLU A 241 -18.48 -2.95 -20.68
CA GLU A 241 -17.16 -3.08 -21.30
C GLU A 241 -17.03 -2.26 -22.59
N GLU A 242 -18.09 -2.22 -23.41
CA GLU A 242 -18.11 -1.44 -24.66
C GLU A 242 -17.88 0.06 -24.40
N GLU A 243 -18.48 0.59 -23.35
CA GLU A 243 -18.33 1.99 -22.96
C GLU A 243 -16.91 2.29 -22.49
N PHE A 244 -16.29 1.38 -21.73
CA PHE A 244 -14.90 1.52 -21.33
C PHE A 244 -13.95 1.53 -22.52
N ILE A 245 -14.15 0.63 -23.49
CA ILE A 245 -13.36 0.57 -24.73
C ILE A 245 -13.55 1.87 -25.53
N ARG A 246 -14.79 2.31 -25.75
CA ARG A 246 -15.11 3.58 -26.42
C ARG A 246 -14.42 4.77 -25.75
N ALA A 247 -14.41 4.80 -24.43
CA ALA A 247 -13.79 5.85 -23.65
C ALA A 247 -12.26 5.83 -23.77
N CYS A 248 -11.63 4.65 -23.84
CA CYS A 248 -10.19 4.52 -24.09
C CYS A 248 -9.80 4.99 -25.50
N ASP A 249 -10.60 4.68 -26.51
CA ASP A 249 -10.33 5.04 -27.91
C ASP A 249 -10.57 6.54 -28.18
N SER A 250 -11.67 7.09 -27.65
CA SER A 250 -12.03 8.50 -27.84
C SER A 250 -11.39 9.45 -26.82
N SER A 251 -10.79 8.91 -25.76
CA SER A 251 -10.39 9.63 -24.54
C SER A 251 -11.54 10.34 -23.80
N TYR A 252 -12.81 10.11 -24.15
CA TYR A 252 -13.96 10.84 -23.59
C TYR A 252 -14.94 9.91 -22.86
N VAL A 253 -15.20 10.19 -21.59
CA VAL A 253 -15.98 9.31 -20.69
C VAL A 253 -17.11 10.03 -19.97
N ASN A 254 -16.92 11.28 -19.56
CA ASN A 254 -17.93 12.12 -18.89
C ASN A 254 -18.71 11.38 -17.76
N ILE A 255 -17.99 10.88 -16.78
CA ILE A 255 -18.53 10.16 -15.60
C ILE A 255 -18.25 10.93 -14.31
N LYS A 256 -18.96 10.60 -13.24
CA LYS A 256 -18.74 11.15 -11.91
C LYS A 256 -18.01 10.15 -11.01
N ALA A 257 -17.09 10.65 -10.21
CA ALA A 257 -16.39 9.85 -9.22
C ALA A 257 -16.15 10.63 -7.92
N ASP A 258 -16.13 9.93 -6.81
CA ASP A 258 -15.53 10.40 -5.57
C ASP A 258 -14.03 10.11 -5.61
N ILE A 259 -13.19 11.10 -5.27
CA ILE A 259 -11.74 10.96 -5.29
C ILE A 259 -11.11 11.38 -3.96
N ILE A 260 -10.05 10.68 -3.58
CA ILE A 260 -9.08 11.10 -2.55
C ILE A 260 -7.77 11.40 -3.27
N TYR A 261 -7.20 12.57 -3.03
CA TYR A 261 -6.04 13.05 -3.78
C TYR A 261 -5.09 13.89 -2.93
N TYR A 262 -3.86 14.00 -3.41
CA TYR A 262 -2.85 14.95 -2.95
C TYR A 262 -2.58 15.98 -4.07
N PRO A 263 -2.74 17.30 -3.86
CA PRO A 263 -2.46 18.29 -4.88
C PRO A 263 -0.95 18.51 -5.04
N ASN A 264 -0.47 18.58 -6.28
CA ASN A 264 0.95 18.75 -6.61
C ASN A 264 1.10 19.76 -7.76
N ILE A 265 2.28 20.38 -7.87
CA ILE A 265 2.69 21.16 -9.03
C ILE A 265 3.55 20.27 -9.93
N ASN A 266 3.05 19.95 -11.12
CA ASN A 266 3.84 19.28 -12.14
C ASN A 266 4.56 20.32 -13.00
N GLU A 267 5.89 20.23 -13.07
CA GLU A 267 6.73 21.08 -13.88
C GLU A 267 7.37 20.26 -15.01
N PHE A 268 6.99 20.57 -16.25
CA PHE A 268 7.47 19.85 -17.43
C PHE A 268 7.63 20.81 -18.61
N ASN A 269 8.80 20.77 -19.28
CA ASN A 269 9.15 21.66 -20.39
C ASN A 269 8.89 23.16 -20.08
N GLY A 270 9.25 23.60 -18.87
CA GLY A 270 9.06 24.98 -18.41
C GLY A 270 7.59 25.38 -18.16
N LYS A 271 6.64 24.45 -18.26
CA LYS A 271 5.23 24.67 -17.90
C LYS A 271 4.95 24.08 -16.54
N ARG A 272 4.41 24.91 -15.64
CA ARG A 272 3.97 24.52 -14.30
C ARG A 272 2.44 24.44 -14.30
N ASN A 273 1.90 23.28 -13.92
CA ASN A 273 0.47 23.05 -13.86
C ASN A 273 0.12 22.33 -12.56
N ILE A 274 -1.04 22.66 -12.00
CA ILE A 274 -1.60 21.91 -10.87
C ILE A 274 -2.03 20.53 -11.37
N GLN A 275 -1.68 19.50 -10.61
CA GLN A 275 -2.01 18.11 -10.89
C GLN A 275 -2.48 17.41 -9.61
N LEU A 276 -3.51 16.59 -9.73
CA LEU A 276 -4.01 15.78 -8.62
C LEU A 276 -3.29 14.43 -8.62
N MET A 277 -2.59 14.09 -7.55
CA MET A 277 -2.09 12.73 -7.32
C MET A 277 -3.21 11.91 -6.70
N ILE A 278 -3.94 11.15 -7.52
CA ILE A 278 -5.10 10.37 -7.09
C ILE A 278 -4.62 9.18 -6.26
N LYS A 279 -5.08 9.10 -5.01
CA LYS A 279 -4.81 7.99 -4.09
C LYS A 279 -5.94 6.97 -4.06
N HIS A 280 -7.19 7.42 -4.16
CA HIS A 280 -8.35 6.55 -4.30
C HIS A 280 -9.36 7.18 -5.24
N ILE A 281 -10.08 6.34 -5.96
CA ILE A 281 -11.16 6.73 -6.86
C ILE A 281 -12.29 5.72 -6.68
N ARG A 282 -13.52 6.23 -6.64
CA ARG A 282 -14.74 5.43 -6.63
C ARG A 282 -15.72 6.05 -7.61
N ILE A 283 -16.16 5.30 -8.60
CA ILE A 283 -17.13 5.72 -9.59
C ILE A 283 -18.51 5.81 -8.94
N ASN A 284 -19.28 6.84 -9.26
CA ASN A 284 -20.62 7.07 -8.70
C ASN A 284 -21.71 6.43 -9.55
#